data_AF-A0A523D682-F1
#
_entry.id   AF-A0A523D682-F1
#
_cell.length_a   1.000
_cell.length_b   1.000
_cell.length_c   1.000
_cell.angle_alpha   90.00
_cell.angle_beta   90.00
_cell.angle_gamma   90.00
#
_symmetry.space_group_name_H-M   'P 1'
#
loop_
_entity.id
_entity.type
_entity.pdbx_description
1 polymer ?
#
loop_
_entity_poly.entity_id
_entity_poly.type
_entity_poly.pdbx_seq_one_letter_code
_entity_poly.pdbx_strand_id
1 'polypeptide(L)' 'MEDERRFPSEEPNRDTLAAEIRCYRYKTWGSQPTVDGRWECYFDIVATRGGSRLRAYGTTEIEAMQKMVEVLQKEHIERV' A
#
# COMPACT_ATOMS: atom_id res chain seq x y z
N MET A 1 -8.12 39.59 2.45
CA MET A 1 -6.91 38.79 2.25
C MET A 1 -7.27 37.42 2.75
N GLU A 2 -7.82 36.60 1.87
CA GLU A 2 -8.37 35.30 2.25
C GLU A 2 -7.22 34.35 2.53
N ASP A 3 -7.29 33.78 3.73
CA ASP A 3 -6.36 32.81 4.28
C ASP A 3 -6.31 31.60 3.34
N GLU A 4 -5.25 31.54 2.54
CA GLU A 4 -4.92 30.40 1.72
C GLU A 4 -4.54 29.26 2.68
N ARG A 5 -5.57 28.55 3.17
CA ARG A 5 -5.45 27.29 3.91
C ARG A 5 -4.76 26.28 3.00
N ARG A 6 -3.44 26.40 2.95
CA ARG A 6 -2.51 25.44 2.39
C ARG A 6 -2.59 24.24 3.31
N PHE A 7 -3.53 23.34 3.03
CA PHE A 7 -3.51 22.00 3.59
C PHE A 7 -2.08 21.50 3.36
N PRO A 8 -1.34 21.11 4.42
CA PRO A 8 -0.07 20.46 4.18
C PRO A 8 -0.41 19.26 3.30
N SER A 9 0.19 19.18 2.11
CA SER A 9 0.24 17.92 1.39
C SER A 9 0.98 16.98 2.33
N GLU A 10 0.25 16.31 3.23
CA GLU A 10 0.84 15.38 4.18
C GLU A 10 1.54 14.34 3.32
N GLU A 11 2.87 14.36 3.38
CA GLU A 11 3.65 13.34 2.71
C GLU A 11 3.08 11.98 3.16
N PRO A 12 2.85 11.06 2.21
CA PRO A 12 2.26 9.78 2.54
C PRO A 12 3.12 9.11 3.60
N ASN A 13 2.55 8.98 4.79
CA ASN A 13 3.18 8.35 5.92
C ASN A 13 2.67 6.91 6.03
N ARG A 14 3.32 6.15 6.89
CA ARG A 14 3.03 4.73 7.05
C ARG A 14 1.57 4.48 7.40
N ASP A 15 0.98 5.30 8.26
CA ASP A 15 -0.37 5.11 8.75
C ASP A 15 -1.42 5.45 7.70
N THR A 16 -1.22 6.51 6.92
CA THR A 16 -2.14 6.86 5.81
C THR A 16 -2.12 5.81 4.71
N LEU A 17 -0.93 5.30 4.35
CA LEU A 17 -0.80 4.22 3.38
C LEU A 17 -1.39 2.89 3.89
N ALA A 18 -1.14 2.56 5.17
CA ALA A 18 -1.74 1.38 5.80
C ALA A 18 -3.27 1.47 5.82
N ALA A 19 -3.82 2.65 6.08
CA ALA A 19 -5.27 2.88 6.02
C ALA A 19 -5.81 2.67 4.61
N GLU A 20 -5.16 3.23 3.58
CA GLU A 20 -5.58 3.05 2.18
C GLU A 20 -5.49 1.58 1.73
N ILE A 21 -4.41 0.86 2.05
CA ILE A 21 -4.28 -0.59 1.74
C ILE A 21 -5.39 -1.39 2.41
N ARG A 22 -5.78 -1.01 3.64
CA ARG A 22 -6.86 -1.68 4.37
C ARG A 22 -8.24 -1.49 3.77
N CYS A 23 -8.42 -0.52 2.87
CA CYS A 23 -9.66 -0.34 2.12
C CYS A 23 -9.85 -1.37 1.00
N TYR A 24 -8.91 -2.29 0.76
CA TYR A 24 -9.05 -3.36 -0.23
C TYR A 24 -9.38 -4.68 0.44
N ARG A 25 -10.01 -5.60 -0.28
CA ARG A 25 -10.31 -6.93 0.25
C ARG A 25 -9.07 -7.83 0.25
N TYR A 26 -8.49 -8.06 1.43
CA TYR A 26 -7.34 -8.94 1.63
C TYR A 26 -7.60 -10.08 2.61
N LYS A 27 -6.80 -11.14 2.48
CA LYS A 27 -6.63 -12.17 3.49
C LYS A 27 -5.58 -11.76 4.52
N THR A 28 -4.45 -11.25 4.06
CA THR A 28 -3.39 -10.66 4.89
C THR A 28 -2.58 -9.68 4.05
N TRP A 29 -1.94 -8.72 4.70
CA TRP A 29 -0.95 -7.85 4.06
C TRP A 29 0.12 -7.47 5.08
N GLY A 30 1.26 -6.97 4.61
CA GLY A 30 2.29 -6.44 5.49
C GLY A 30 3.45 -5.84 4.72
N SER A 31 4.36 -5.23 5.47
CA SER A 31 5.63 -4.68 5.00
C SER A 31 6.78 -5.26 5.84
N GLN A 32 7.89 -5.62 5.19
CA GLN A 32 9.07 -6.15 5.85
C GLN A 32 10.36 -5.77 5.11
N PRO A 33 11.48 -5.58 5.82
CA PRO A 33 12.78 -5.46 5.19
C PRO A 33 13.21 -6.80 4.57
N THR A 34 13.92 -6.70 3.46
CA THR A 34 14.50 -7.81 2.71
C THR A 34 15.99 -7.95 3.01
N VAL A 35 16.58 -9.11 2.70
CA VAL A 35 18.00 -9.40 2.96
C VAL A 35 18.96 -8.48 2.19
N ASP A 36 18.52 -7.93 1.05
CA ASP A 36 19.27 -7.00 0.21
C ASP A 36 19.12 -5.53 0.64
N GLY A 37 18.49 -5.26 1.79
CA GLY A 37 18.34 -3.91 2.33
C GLY A 37 17.20 -3.10 1.71
N ARG A 38 16.39 -3.71 0.84
CA ARG A 38 15.13 -3.14 0.33
C ARG A 38 13.96 -3.46 1.25
N TRP A 39 12.80 -2.92 0.95
CA TRP A 39 11.54 -3.25 1.60
C TRP A 39 10.60 -3.96 0.62
N GLU A 40 9.93 -4.98 1.11
CA GLU A 40 8.83 -5.68 0.45
C GLU A 40 7.51 -5.30 1.14
N CYS A 41 6.49 -4.94 0.35
CA CYS A 41 5.11 -4.94 0.78
C CYS A 41 4.37 -6.07 0.06
N TYR A 42 3.71 -6.95 0.80
CA TYR A 42 2.93 -8.06 0.26
C TYR A 42 1.44 -7.90 0.56
N PHE A 43 0.60 -8.38 -0.35
CA PHE A 43 -0.85 -8.33 -0.23
C PHE A 43 -1.47 -9.62 -0.77
N ASP A 44 -2.14 -10.37 0.09
CA ASP A 44 -2.83 -11.61 -0.27
C ASP A 44 -4.28 -11.33 -0.60
N ILE A 45 -4.65 -11.56 -1.86
CA ILE A 45 -6.00 -11.38 -2.35
C ILE A 45 -6.88 -12.53 -1.87
N VAL A 46 -8.10 -12.21 -1.44
CA VAL A 46 -9.13 -13.22 -1.14
C VAL A 46 -9.68 -13.77 -2.45
N ALA A 47 -9.03 -14.81 -3.00
CA ALA A 47 -9.56 -15.53 -4.17
C ALA A 47 -10.32 -16.79 -3.75
N THR A 48 -11.41 -17.10 -4.44
CA THR A 48 -12.22 -18.33 -4.23
C THR A 48 -11.51 -19.60 -4.71
N ARG A 49 -10.49 -19.50 -5.58
CA ARG A 49 -9.61 -20.61 -5.99
C ARG A 49 -8.17 -20.12 -6.19
N GLY A 50 -7.25 -20.58 -5.33
CA GLY A 50 -5.82 -20.26 -5.39
C GLY A 50 -5.55 -18.78 -5.10
N GLY A 51 -5.22 -18.45 -3.86
CA GLY A 51 -4.91 -17.07 -3.46
C GLY A 51 -3.74 -16.51 -4.29
N SER A 52 -3.95 -15.34 -4.89
CA SER A 52 -2.90 -14.57 -5.55
C SER A 52 -2.23 -13.63 -4.54
N ARG A 53 -0.90 -13.63 -4.49
CA ARG A 53 -0.10 -12.70 -3.68
C ARG A 53 0.52 -11.64 -4.57
N LEU A 54 0.18 -10.39 -4.33
CA LEU A 54 0.86 -9.24 -4.91
C LEU A 54 2.08 -8.88 -4.07
N ARG A 55 3.11 -8.36 -4.72
CA ARG A 55 4.34 -7.89 -4.07
C ARG A 55 4.79 -6.58 -4.71
N ALA A 56 5.16 -5.63 -3.88
CA ALA A 56 5.75 -4.36 -4.28
C ALA A 56 7.06 -4.15 -3.52
N TYR A 57 8.07 -3.59 -4.19
CA TYR A 57 9.39 -3.39 -3.60
C TYR A 57 9.82 -1.92 -3.66
N GLY A 58 10.41 -1.44 -2.58
CA GLY A 58 10.93 -0.08 -2.45
C GLY A 58 12.28 -0.06 -1.74
N THR A 59 12.97 1.08 -1.80
CA THR A 59 14.18 1.33 -0.99
C THR A 59 13.82 1.61 0.47
N THR A 60 12.60 2.08 0.73
CA THR A 60 12.04 2.30 2.07
C THR A 60 10.70 1.60 2.23
N GLU A 61 10.24 1.42 3.47
CA GLU A 61 8.92 0.87 3.78
C GLU A 61 7.80 1.67 3.08
N ILE A 62 7.88 3.00 3.18
CA ILE A 62 6.93 3.94 2.59
C ILE A 62 6.84 3.75 1.08
N GLU A 63 7.98 3.69 0.39
CA GLU A 63 8.02 3.51 -1.06
C GLU A 63 7.41 2.16 -1.49
N ALA A 64 7.68 1.09 -0.75
CA ALA A 64 7.09 -0.22 -1.02
C ALA A 64 5.56 -0.20 -0.84
N MET A 65 5.07 0.47 0.20
CA MET A 65 3.64 0.63 0.47
C MET A 65 2.94 1.52 -0.57
N GLN A 66 3.56 2.63 -0.98
CA GLN A 66 3.04 3.49 -2.06
C GLN A 66 2.86 2.70 -3.36
N LYS A 67 3.89 1.94 -3.75
CA LYS A 67 3.80 1.07 -4.94
C LYS A 67 2.72 0.00 -4.81
N MET A 68 2.51 -0.55 -3.61
CA MET A 68 1.40 -1.49 -3.39
C MET A 68 0.05 -0.81 -3.61
N VAL A 69 -0.15 0.41 -3.10
CA VAL A 69 -1.38 1.18 -3.37
C VAL A 69 -1.59 1.37 -4.87
N GLU A 70 -0.55 1.75 -5.62
CA GLU A 70 -0.63 1.88 -7.08
C GLU A 70 -1.02 0.57 -7.77
N VAL A 71 -0.46 -0.56 -7.33
CA VAL A 71 -0.81 -1.89 -7.87
C VAL A 71 -2.28 -2.20 -7.58
N LEU A 72 -2.75 -2.01 -6.34
CA LEU A 72 -4.12 -2.30 -5.94
C LEU A 72 -5.14 -1.44 -6.72
N GLN A 73 -4.81 -0.19 -6.99
CA GLN A 73 -5.62 0.71 -7.81
C GLN A 73 -5.69 0.24 -9.28
N LYS A 74 -4.58 -0.27 -9.83
CA LYS A 74 -4.50 -0.76 -11.23
C LYS A 74 -5.18 -2.11 -11.42
N GLU A 75 -5.05 -3.01 -10.46
CA GLU A 75 -5.58 -4.38 -10.53
C GLU A 75 -7.11 -4.44 -10.28
N HIS A 76 -7.79 -3.30 -10.10
CA HIS A 76 -9.22 -3.20 -9.84
C HIS A 76 -9.69 -4.14 -8.69
N ILE A 77 -8.85 -4.30 -7.67
CA ILE A 77 -9.18 -5.12 -6.50
C ILE A 77 -10.38 -4.50 -5.78
N GLU A 78 -11.36 -5.35 -5.41
CA GLU A 78 -12.57 -4.92 -4.70
C GLU A 78 -12.19 -4.17 -3.41
N ARG A 79 -12.74 -2.96 -3.24
CA ARG A 79 -12.64 -2.18 -1.99
C ARG A 79 -13.70 -2.62 -0.99
N VAL A 80 -13.39 -2.55 0.30
CA VAL A 80 -14.28 -2.90 1.43
C VAL A 80 -14.81 -1.67 2.16
#